data_AF-A0A540W2H2-F1
#
_entry.id   AF-A0A540W2H2-F1
#
_cell.length_a   1.000
_cell.length_b   1.000
_cell.length_c   1.000
_cell.angle_alpha   90.00
_cell.angle_beta   90.00
_cell.angle_gamma   90.00
#
_symmetry.space_group_name_H-M   'P 1'
#
loop_
_entity.id
_entity.type
_entity.pdbx_description
1 polymer ?
#
loop_
_entity_poly.entity_id
_entity_poly.type
_entity_poly.pdbx_seq_one_letter_code
_entity_poly.pdbx_strand_id
1 'polypeptide(L)'
;MAVADWDGSDIPDWASSEQLRRFYRNCFHPEIIDDLYQARDWAREDQDFAERLRRSLDYLIERRPADSAAWLRLTGYYFLTEDELYGFLDDLRDYVFGDRPDHPIAPSP
;
A
#
# COMPACT_ATOMS: atom_id res chain seq x y z
N MET A 1 8.28 -2.70 23.48
CA MET A 1 7.06 -1.92 23.73
C MET A 1 6.07 -2.37 22.68
N ALA A 2 4.89 -2.90 23.08
CA ALA A 2 3.84 -3.18 22.10
C ALA A 2 3.44 -1.83 21.48
N VAL A 3 3.79 -1.64 20.21
CA VAL A 3 3.28 -0.51 19.43
C VAL A 3 1.76 -0.67 19.39
N ALA A 4 1.07 0.46 19.51
CA ALA A 4 -0.37 0.57 19.66
C ALA A 4 -1.13 -0.27 18.62
N ASP A 5 -2.36 -0.62 18.97
CA ASP A 5 -3.35 -1.31 18.14
C ASP A 5 -3.72 -0.45 16.91
N TRP A 6 -2.79 -0.33 15.96
CA TRP A 6 -2.96 0.44 14.74
C TRP A 6 -3.86 -0.34 13.79
N ASP A 7 -4.99 0.28 13.42
CA ASP A 7 -6.05 -0.28 12.61
C ASP A 7 -6.16 0.39 11.22
N GLY A 8 -5.21 1.27 10.89
CA GLY A 8 -5.17 2.04 9.65
C GLY A 8 -6.20 3.16 9.54
N SER A 9 -6.97 3.46 10.59
CA SER A 9 -8.02 4.49 10.57
C SER A 9 -7.48 5.92 10.34
N ASP A 10 -6.20 6.15 10.59
CA ASP A 10 -5.48 7.40 10.35
C ASP A 10 -4.96 7.56 8.93
N ILE A 11 -4.97 6.50 8.10
CA ILE A 11 -4.62 6.58 6.69
C ILE A 11 -5.64 7.50 5.98
N PRO A 12 -5.17 8.52 5.24
CA PRO A 12 -6.05 9.39 4.45
C PRO A 12 -6.99 8.58 3.56
N ASP A 13 -8.27 8.96 3.57
CA ASP A 13 -9.33 8.37 2.74
C ASP A 13 -9.63 6.87 3.01
N TRP A 14 -9.05 6.27 4.06
CA TRP A 14 -9.24 4.85 4.40
C TRP A 14 -10.68 4.48 4.75
N ALA A 15 -11.32 5.27 5.60
CA ALA A 15 -12.69 5.00 6.02
C ALA A 15 -13.70 5.19 4.88
N SER A 16 -13.46 6.15 3.99
CA SER A 16 -14.36 6.57 2.91
C SER A 16 -14.16 5.80 1.60
N SER A 17 -13.03 5.11 1.40
CA SER A 17 -12.71 4.44 0.15
C SER A 17 -12.59 2.91 0.31
N GLU A 18 -13.65 2.19 -0.08
CA GLU A 18 -13.60 0.72 -0.17
C GLU A 18 -12.58 0.24 -1.22
N GLN A 19 -12.49 0.95 -2.34
CA GLN A 19 -11.52 0.65 -3.40
C GLN A 19 -10.08 0.73 -2.88
N LEU A 20 -9.75 1.73 -2.07
CA LEU A 20 -8.42 1.87 -1.45
C LEU A 20 -8.12 0.70 -0.52
N ARG A 21 -9.07 0.32 0.35
CA ARG A 21 -8.92 -0.82 1.26
C ARG A 21 -8.76 -2.14 0.51
N ARG A 22 -9.51 -2.32 -0.58
CA ARG A 22 -9.36 -3.50 -1.46
C ARG A 22 -7.98 -3.51 -2.10
N PHE A 23 -7.52 -2.39 -2.64
CA PHE A 23 -6.20 -2.26 -3.25
C PHE A 23 -5.08 -2.71 -2.30
N TYR A 24 -5.04 -2.15 -1.08
CA TYR A 24 -4.01 -2.54 -0.10
C TYR A 24 -4.14 -3.98 0.38
N ARG A 25 -5.31 -4.61 0.34
CA ARG A 25 -5.41 -6.06 0.65
C ARG A 25 -4.91 -6.96 -0.48
N ASN A 26 -4.80 -6.46 -1.70
CA ASN A 26 -4.52 -7.30 -2.87
C ASN A 26 -3.14 -7.05 -3.47
N CYS A 27 -2.61 -5.82 -3.39
CA CYS A 27 -1.39 -5.42 -4.11
C CYS A 27 -0.10 -6.14 -3.64
N PHE A 28 -0.15 -6.85 -2.51
CA PHE A 28 0.99 -7.59 -1.94
C PHE A 28 0.97 -9.08 -2.27
N HIS A 29 -0.17 -9.62 -2.70
CA HIS A 29 -0.34 -11.07 -2.84
C HIS A 29 -0.03 -11.50 -4.28
N PRO A 30 1.09 -12.20 -4.53
CA PRO A 30 1.51 -12.59 -5.89
C PRO A 30 0.49 -13.47 -6.63
N GLU A 31 -0.39 -14.15 -5.89
CA GLU A 31 -1.43 -15.02 -6.44
C GLU A 31 -2.70 -14.26 -6.91
N ILE A 32 -2.87 -12.99 -6.53
CA ILE A 32 -4.04 -12.13 -6.87
C ILE A 32 -3.61 -10.71 -7.29
N ILE A 33 -2.38 -10.61 -7.81
CA ILE A 33 -1.65 -9.36 -8.07
C ILE A 33 -2.18 -8.56 -9.28
N ASP A 34 -3.28 -8.99 -9.90
CA ASP A 34 -3.94 -8.29 -11.01
C ASP A 34 -4.21 -6.82 -10.66
N ASP A 35 -4.52 -6.53 -9.39
CA ASP A 35 -4.77 -5.18 -8.89
C ASP A 35 -3.48 -4.32 -8.85
N LEU A 36 -2.31 -4.93 -8.59
CA LEU A 36 -1.03 -4.23 -8.65
C LEU A 36 -0.65 -3.90 -10.10
N TYR A 37 -0.82 -4.86 -11.01
CA TYR A 37 -0.55 -4.64 -12.43
C TYR A 37 -1.42 -3.52 -13.01
N GLN A 38 -2.69 -3.47 -12.60
CA GLN A 38 -3.65 -2.48 -13.05
C GLN A 38 -3.57 -1.13 -12.33
N ALA A 39 -2.83 -1.04 -11.22
CA ALA A 39 -2.80 0.16 -10.37
C ALA A 39 -2.50 1.46 -11.14
N ARG A 40 -1.56 1.38 -12.08
CA ARG A 40 -1.17 2.51 -12.94
C ARG A 40 -2.27 2.91 -13.91
N ASP A 41 -2.96 1.94 -14.50
CA ASP A 41 -4.05 2.20 -15.44
C ASP A 41 -5.28 2.73 -14.70
N TRP A 42 -5.62 2.17 -13.55
CA TRP A 42 -6.68 2.71 -12.69
C TRP A 42 -6.40 4.13 -12.24
N ALA A 43 -5.16 4.45 -11.85
CA ALA A 43 -4.78 5.82 -11.49
C ALA A 43 -4.84 6.79 -12.69
N ARG A 44 -4.71 6.30 -13.93
CA ARG A 44 -4.90 7.12 -15.14
C ARG A 44 -6.38 7.34 -15.45
N GLU A 45 -7.20 6.29 -15.30
CA GLU A 45 -8.63 6.30 -15.62
C GLU A 45 -9.48 7.00 -14.55
N ASP A 46 -9.10 6.90 -13.28
CA ASP A 46 -9.81 7.46 -12.13
C ASP A 46 -8.89 8.40 -11.33
N GLN A 47 -9.04 9.69 -11.58
CA GLN A 47 -8.25 10.74 -10.90
C GLN A 47 -8.59 10.86 -9.42
N ASP A 48 -9.82 10.56 -9.00
CA ASP A 48 -10.20 10.60 -7.59
C ASP A 48 -9.52 9.46 -6.82
N PHE A 49 -9.50 8.26 -7.41
CA PHE A 49 -8.74 7.13 -6.86
C PHE A 49 -7.24 7.44 -6.82
N ALA A 50 -6.68 8.00 -7.89
CA ALA A 50 -5.28 8.38 -7.98
C ALA A 50 -4.87 9.35 -6.87
N GLU A 51 -5.66 10.39 -6.61
CA GLU A 51 -5.38 11.35 -5.53
C GLU A 51 -5.43 10.70 -4.15
N ARG A 52 -6.43 9.85 -3.89
CA ARG A 52 -6.56 9.12 -2.61
C ARG A 52 -5.39 8.19 -2.38
N LEU A 53 -5.03 7.40 -3.40
CA LEU A 53 -3.91 6.47 -3.33
C LEU A 53 -2.57 7.21 -3.14
N ARG A 54 -2.37 8.35 -3.81
CA ARG A 54 -1.16 9.15 -3.61
C ARG A 54 -1.07 9.67 -2.18
N ARG A 55 -2.16 10.27 -1.66
CA ARG A 55 -2.19 10.78 -0.28
C ARG A 55 -1.97 9.69 0.76
N SER A 56 -2.54 8.51 0.56
CA SER A 56 -2.34 7.39 1.49
C SER A 56 -0.92 6.86 1.44
N LEU A 57 -0.31 6.74 0.25
CA LEU A 57 1.10 6.32 0.12
C LEU A 57 2.05 7.34 0.73
N ASP A 58 1.89 8.63 0.43
CA ASP A 58 2.72 9.70 0.99
C ASP A 58 2.64 9.69 2.53
N TYR A 59 1.44 9.56 3.09
CA TYR A 59 1.25 9.43 4.54
C TYR A 59 2.00 8.24 5.12
N LEU A 60 1.82 7.05 4.55
CA LEU A 60 2.45 5.82 5.04
C LEU A 60 3.98 5.89 4.98
N ILE A 61 4.53 6.39 3.87
CA ILE A 61 5.98 6.48 3.64
C ILE A 61 6.62 7.52 4.59
N GLU A 62 5.99 8.68 4.77
CA GLU A 62 6.52 9.76 5.61
C GLU A 62 6.39 9.46 7.10
N ARG A 63 5.24 8.90 7.53
CA ARG A 63 4.92 8.75 8.95
C ARG A 63 5.32 7.41 9.52
N ARG A 64 5.44 6.39 8.68
CA ARG A 64 5.71 5.00 9.06
C ARG A 64 4.90 4.55 10.30
N PRO A 65 3.56 4.66 10.26
CA PRO A 65 2.72 4.52 11.45
C PRO A 65 2.57 3.06 11.95
N ALA A 66 2.89 2.09 11.09
CA ALA A 66 2.66 0.67 11.34
C ALA A 66 3.97 -0.12 11.42
N ASP A 67 4.04 -1.09 12.33
CA ASP A 67 5.02 -2.17 12.24
C ASP A 67 4.51 -3.29 11.32
N SER A 68 5.38 -4.24 10.96
CA SER A 68 5.02 -5.38 10.11
C SER A 68 3.86 -6.21 10.68
N ALA A 69 3.73 -6.30 12.00
CA ALA A 69 2.68 -7.09 12.64
C ALA A 69 1.31 -6.39 12.55
N ALA A 70 1.26 -5.07 12.71
CA ALA A 70 0.07 -4.26 12.49
C ALA A 70 -0.33 -4.27 11.01
N TRP A 71 0.65 -4.18 10.10
CA TRP A 71 0.40 -4.29 8.66
C TRP A 71 -0.21 -5.63 8.27
N LEU A 72 0.31 -6.73 8.82
CA LEU A 72 -0.24 -8.07 8.63
C LEU A 72 -1.70 -8.16 9.10
N ARG A 73 -2.04 -7.58 10.26
CA ARG A 73 -3.43 -7.57 10.74
C ARG A 73 -4.36 -6.80 9.80
N LEU A 74 -3.87 -5.70 9.21
CA LEU A 74 -4.67 -4.84 8.34
C LEU A 74 -4.88 -5.46 6.95
N THR A 75 -3.82 -6.04 6.37
CA THR A 75 -3.78 -6.42 4.95
C THR A 75 -3.79 -7.93 4.72
N GLY A 76 -3.41 -8.73 5.72
CA GLY A 76 -3.20 -10.16 5.57
C GLY A 76 -1.83 -10.54 4.99
N TYR A 77 -0.95 -9.57 4.72
CA TYR A 77 0.39 -9.81 4.18
C TYR A 77 1.49 -9.46 5.18
N TYR A 78 2.46 -10.34 5.31
CA TYR A 78 3.59 -10.17 6.24
C TYR A 78 4.84 -9.68 5.50
N PHE A 79 5.51 -8.67 6.06
CA PHE A 79 6.85 -8.26 5.68
C PHE A 79 7.81 -8.60 6.82
N LEU A 80 9.03 -9.05 6.53
CA LEU A 80 9.98 -9.47 7.56
C LEU A 80 10.45 -8.28 8.40
N THR A 81 10.58 -7.10 7.78
CA THR A 81 11.00 -5.87 8.45
C THR A 81 10.15 -4.68 8.03
N GLU A 82 10.14 -3.64 8.87
CA GLU A 82 9.52 -2.35 8.53
C GLU A 82 10.17 -1.71 7.31
N ASP A 83 11.50 -1.85 7.15
CA ASP A 83 12.20 -1.30 5.99
C ASP A 83 11.79 -2.00 4.68
N GLU A 84 11.50 -3.31 4.71
CA GLU A 84 10.93 -4.01 3.56
C GLU A 84 9.52 -3.51 3.23
N LEU A 85 8.65 -3.33 4.23
CA LEU A 85 7.31 -2.79 4.05
C LEU A 85 7.37 -1.40 3.40
N TYR A 86 8.10 -0.47 4.03
CA TYR A 86 8.14 0.92 3.57
C TYR A 86 8.94 1.08 2.27
N GLY A 87 9.95 0.25 2.03
CA GLY A 87 10.65 0.19 0.75
C GLY A 87 9.73 -0.28 -0.38
N PHE A 88 8.89 -1.29 -0.13
CA PHE A 88 7.89 -1.72 -1.11
C PHE A 88 6.85 -0.62 -1.41
N LEU A 89 6.36 0.08 -0.37
CA LEU A 89 5.39 1.17 -0.56
C LEU A 89 5.97 2.35 -1.35
N ASP A 90 7.24 2.66 -1.15
CA ASP A 90 7.96 3.68 -1.92
C ASP A 90 8.09 3.26 -3.39
N ASP A 91 8.54 2.03 -3.65
CA ASP A 91 8.59 1.48 -5.01
C ASP A 91 7.21 1.44 -5.68
N LEU A 92 6.15 1.19 -4.92
CA LEU A 92 4.77 1.19 -5.40
C LEU A 92 4.33 2.58 -5.83
N ARG A 93 4.62 3.61 -5.03
CA ARG A 93 4.34 5.01 -5.39
C ARG A 93 5.08 5.37 -6.68
N ASP A 94 6.34 4.98 -6.79
CA ASP A 94 7.18 5.28 -7.95
C ASP A 94 6.74 4.51 -9.22
N TYR A 95 6.18 3.31 -9.07
CA TYR A 95 5.55 2.56 -10.17
C TYR A 95 4.26 3.20 -10.66
N VAL A 96 3.38 3.60 -9.74
CA VAL A 96 2.05 4.14 -10.10
C VAL A 96 2.15 5.58 -10.61
N PHE A 97 2.94 6.42 -9.94
CA PHE A 97 2.98 7.87 -10.17
C PHE A 97 4.31 8.38 -10.74
N GLY A 98 5.36 7.56 -10.72
CA GLY A 98 6.68 7.92 -11.20
C GLY A 98 7.03 7.27 -12.54
N ASP A 99 8.34 7.17 -12.77
CA ASP A 99 8.93 6.66 -14.01
C ASP A 99 9.35 5.18 -13.92
N ARG A 100 9.09 4.51 -12.79
CA ARG A 100 9.49 3.11 -12.63
C ARG A 100 8.72 2.23 -13.63
N PRO A 101 9.43 1.44 -14.47
CA PRO A 101 8.78 0.66 -15.52
C PRO A 101 8.11 -0.61 -14.99
N ASP A 102 8.73 -1.26 -14.00
CA ASP A 102 8.31 -2.56 -13.48
C ASP A 102 7.64 -2.42 -12.11
N HIS A 103 6.56 -3.19 -11.91
CA HIS A 103 5.88 -3.26 -10.63
C HIS A 103 6.82 -3.81 -9.53
N PRO A 104 6.72 -3.33 -8.28
CA PRO A 104 7.46 -3.93 -7.18
C PRO A 104 6.98 -5.35 -6.91
N ILE A 105 7.91 -6.22 -6.51
CA ILE A 105 7.60 -7.59 -6.09
C ILE A 105 7.68 -7.63 -4.58
N ALA A 106 6.59 -8.00 -3.92
CA ALA A 106 6.57 -8.14 -2.48
C ALA A 106 7.47 -9.32 -2.09
N PRO A 107 8.36 -9.16 -1.08
CA PRO A 107 9.27 -10.21 -0.67
C PRO A 107 8.49 -11.43 -0.16
N SER A 108 8.95 -12.65 -0.48
CA SER A 108 8.28 -13.84 0.05
C SER A 108 8.23 -13.80 1.58
N PRO A 109 7.04 -13.98 2.19
CA PRO A 109 6.88 -13.90 3.64
C PRO A 109 7.60 -15.01 4.41
#